data_AF-A0A510E025-F1
#
_entry.id   AF-A0A510E025-F1
#
_cell.length_a   1.000
_cell.length_b   1.000
_cell.length_c   1.000
_cell.angle_alpha   90.00
_cell.angle_beta   90.00
_cell.angle_gamma   90.00
#
_symmetry.space_group_name_H-M   'P 1'
#
loop_
_entity.id
_entity.type
_entity.pdbx_description
1 polymer ?
#
loop_
_entity_poly.entity_id
_entity_poly.type
_entity_poly.pdbx_seq_one_letter_code
_entity_poly.pdbx_strand_id
1 'polypeptide(L)' 'MTEVLQTQKNLEELVKLLRIYFQLDEILSFSLEELGDDEVVVEISAVKGRIRMIIQRMIS' A
#
# COMPACT_ATOMS: atom_id res chain seq x y z
N MET A 1 30.43 4.07 4.38
CA MET A 1 29.18 3.33 4.69
C MET A 1 29.21 2.08 3.83
N THR A 2 29.21 0.88 4.42
CA THR A 2 29.29 -0.38 3.68
C THR A 2 27.98 -0.66 2.94
N GLU A 3 28.04 -1.25 1.74
CA GLU A 3 26.86 -1.61 0.94
C GLU A 3 25.83 -2.43 1.74
N VAL A 4 26.31 -3.34 2.59
CA VAL A 4 25.45 -4.16 3.48
C VAL A 4 24.60 -3.28 4.41
N LEU A 5 25.19 -2.23 4.99
CA LEU A 5 24.48 -1.33 5.90
C LEU A 5 23.43 -0.50 5.17
N GLN A 6 23.73 -0.09 3.92
CA GLN A 6 22.78 0.64 3.07
C GLN A 6 21.61 -0.26 2.65
N THR A 7 21.88 -1.51 2.27
CA THR A 7 20.84 -2.49 1.92
C THR A 7 19.92 -2.77 3.10
N GLN A 8 20.46 -2.91 4.32
CA GLN A 8 19.64 -3.08 5.53
C GLN A 8 18.74 -1.88 5.79
N LYS A 9 19.27 -0.65 5.68
CA LYS A 9 18.49 0.57 5.86
C LYS A 9 17.36 0.70 4.82
N ASN A 10 17.66 0.41 3.55
CA ASN A 10 16.65 0.42 2.48
C ASN A 10 15.55 -0.61 2.73
N LEU A 11 15.91 -1.80 3.23
CA LEU A 11 14.95 -2.85 3.58
C LEU A 11 14.03 -2.42 4.74
N GLU A 12 14.57 -1.81 5.78
CA GLU A 12 13.76 -1.27 6.88
C GLU A 12 12.78 -0.20 6.42
N GLU A 13 13.21 0.71 5.54
CA GLU A 13 12.35 1.73 4.95
C GLU A 13 11.23 1.10 4.12
N LEU A 14 11.54 0.09 3.31
CA LEU A 14 10.56 -0.65 2.52
C LEU A 14 9.50 -1.35 3.41
N VAL A 15 9.93 -1.98 4.50
CA VAL A 15 9.03 -2.63 5.47
C VAL A 15 8.10 -1.62 6.14
N LYS A 16 8.61 -0.43 6.49
CA LYS A 16 7.78 0.65 7.05
C LYS A 16 6.72 1.12 6.06
N LEU A 17 7.10 1.31 4.79
CA LEU A 17 6.17 1.73 3.73
C LEU A 17 5.09 0.67 3.48
N LEU A 18 5.46 -0.61 3.46
CA LEU A 18 4.49 -1.71 3.36
C LEU A 18 3.49 -1.70 4.51
N ARG A 19 3.95 -1.48 5.75
CA ARG A 19 3.07 -1.40 6.91
C ARG A 19 2.07 -0.25 6.78
N ILE A 20 2.54 0.95 6.39
CA ILE A 20 1.66 2.11 6.18
C ILE A 20 0.63 1.82 5.08
N TYR A 21 1.05 1.19 3.98
CA TYR A 21 0.14 0.79 2.91
C TYR A 21 -0.98 -0.13 3.41
N PHE A 22 -0.66 -1.17 4.18
CA PHE A 22 -1.68 -2.07 4.74
C PHE A 22 -2.62 -1.37 5.72
N GLN A 23 -2.11 -0.47 6.56
CA GLN A 23 -2.95 0.32 7.48
C GLN A 23 -3.92 1.24 6.72
N LEU A 24 -3.44 1.89 5.66
CA LEU A 24 -4.30 2.72 4.80
C LEU A 24 -5.35 1.87 4.07
N ASP A 25 -4.98 0.67 3.61
CA ASP A 25 -5.90 -0.25 2.95
C ASP A 25 -7.07 -0.63 3.87
N GLU A 26 -6.80 -0.88 5.14
CA GLU A 26 -7.80 -1.21 6.16
C GLU A 26 -8.74 -0.02 6.44
N ILE A 27 -8.19 1.17 6.69
CA ILE A 27 -8.99 2.40 6.91
C ILE A 27 -9.89 2.70 5.71
N LEU A 28 -9.36 2.57 4.50
CA LEU A 28 -10.11 2.77 3.27
C LEU A 28 -11.22 1.73 3.11
N SER A 29 -10.96 0.47 3.46
CA SER A 29 -11.97 -0.59 3.36
C SER A 29 -13.14 -0.32 4.31
N PHE A 30 -12.85 0.06 5.56
CA PHE A 30 -13.87 0.47 6.52
C PHE A 30 -14.66 1.71 6.03
N SER A 31 -13.95 2.73 5.55
CA SER A 31 -14.59 3.97 5.09
C SER A 31 -15.50 3.72 3.88
N LEU A 32 -15.12 2.81 2.98
CA LEU A 32 -15.93 2.41 1.82
C LEU A 32 -17.17 1.63 2.20
N GLU A 33 -17.07 0.74 3.19
CA GLU A 33 -18.20 -0.03 3.72
C GLU A 33 -19.24 0.91 4.37
N GLU A 34 -18.78 1.88 5.17
CA GLU A 34 -19.66 2.88 5.81
C GLU A 34 -20.28 3.88 4.81
N LEU A 35 -19.59 4.18 3.70
CA LEU A 35 -20.08 5.14 2.71
C LEU A 35 -21.34 4.64 2.00
N GLY A 36 -21.45 3.33 1.76
CA GLY A 36 -22.62 2.71 1.11
C GLY A 36 -22.89 3.18 -0.33
N ASP A 37 -21.95 3.88 -0.96
CA ASP A 37 -22.04 4.37 -2.34
C ASP A 37 -21.28 3.42 -3.27
N ASP A 38 -22.03 2.56 -3.97
CA ASP A 38 -21.49 1.53 -4.85
C ASP A 38 -20.57 2.09 -5.96
N GLU A 39 -20.85 3.30 -6.48
CA GLU A 39 -20.04 3.90 -7.55
C GLU A 39 -18.66 4.32 -7.01
N VAL A 40 -18.64 4.99 -5.86
CA VAL A 40 -17.40 5.42 -5.20
C VAL A 40 -16.58 4.21 -4.73
N VAL A 41 -17.24 3.17 -4.20
CA VAL A 41 -16.59 1.92 -3.79
C VAL A 41 -15.85 1.26 -4.95
N VAL A 42 -16.49 1.20 -6.13
CA VAL A 42 -15.89 0.61 -7.33
C VAL A 42 -14.69 1.43 -7.80
N GLU A 43 -14.80 2.76 -7.86
CA GLU A 43 -13.71 3.63 -8.30
C GLU A 43 -12.47 3.51 -7.39
N ILE A 44 -12.68 3.62 -6.07
CA ILE A 44 -11.60 3.52 -5.09
C ILE A 44 -10.99 2.12 -5.08
N SER A 45 -11.79 1.06 -5.23
CA SER A 45 -11.28 -0.31 -5.34
C SER A 45 -10.38 -0.49 -6.56
N ALA A 46 -10.73 0.11 -7.70
CA ALA A 46 -9.89 0.10 -8.90
C ALA A 46 -8.57 0.87 -8.70
N VAL A 47 -8.57 1.96 -7.93
CA VAL A 47 -7.34 2.69 -7.56
C VAL A 47 -6.47 1.85 -6.61
N LYS A 48 -7.06 1.24 -5.57
CA LYS A 48 -6.36 0.33 -4.65
C LYS A 48 -5.65 -0.81 -5.38
N GLY A 49 -6.33 -1.41 -6.36
CA GLY A 49 -5.75 -2.46 -7.21
C GLY A 49 -4.53 -2.00 -8.02
N ARG A 50 -4.60 -0.79 -8.62
CA ARG A 50 -3.48 -0.20 -9.37
C ARG A 50 -2.27 0.08 -8.47
N ILE A 51 -2.49 0.62 -7.28
CA ILE A 51 -1.42 0.87 -6.29
C ILE A 51 -0.75 -0.46 -5.90
N ARG A 52 -1.54 -1.51 -5.64
CA ARG A 52 -1.01 -2.85 -5.32
C ARG A 52 -0.10 -3.37 -6.43
N MET A 53 -0.51 -3.26 -7.69
CA MET A 53 0.31 -3.69 -8.83
C MET A 53 1.64 -2.94 -8.91
N ILE A 54 1.65 -1.63 -8.64
CA ILE A 54 2.88 -0.83 -8.64
C ILE A 54 3.83 -1.30 -7.53
N ILE A 55 3.31 -1.50 -6.31
CA ILE A 55 4.10 -2.00 -5.18
C ILE A 55 4.68 -3.38 -5.50
N GLN A 56 3.89 -4.29 -6.07
CA GLN A 56 4.38 -5.61 -6.49
C GLN A 56 5.53 -5.52 -7.48
N ARG A 57 5.46 -4.61 -8.46
CA ARG A 57 6.55 -4.36 -9.43
C ARG A 57 7.81 -3.77 -8.83
N MET A 58 7.72 -3.10 -7.67
CA MET A 58 8.90 -2.57 -6.97
C MET A 58 9.63 -3.64 -6.15
N ILE A 59 8.94 -4.73 -5.80
CA ILE A 59 9.45 -5.81 -4.95
C ILE A 59 9.88 -7.02 -5.78
N SER A 60 9.36 -7.17 -7.01
CA SER A 60 9.71 -8.23 -7.97
C SER A 60 10.93 -7.84 -8.80
#